data_AF-A0A519RNK1-F1
#
_entry.id   AF-A0A519RNK1-F1
#
_cell.length_a   1.000
_cell.length_b   1.000
_cell.length_c   1.000
_cell.angle_alpha   90.00
_cell.angle_beta   90.00
_cell.angle_gamma   90.00
#
_symmetry.space_group_name_H-M   'P 1'
#
loop_
_entity.id
_entity.type
_entity.pdbx_description
1 polymer ?
#
loop_
_entity_poly.entity_id
_entity_poly.type
_entity_poly.pdbx_seq_one_letter_code
_entity_poly.pdbx_strand_id
1 'polypeptide(L)'
;MLRQFLYGVIFADRIYLIALWSPNCLKMKAHFFKLRKPFELFPHPYTIGNLFGPWRKNADNHFILKLQSIPEEKYVEYYNYHLNHSLKDNTATKEVFFKEIWLLIETRIGYFQNRNPYGSTHEQDINTLNRLRAFQKFLISIDKWNLRPLANVITEKDRIIQELTAKNEQLKMQLDELTKYEVKQKIS
;
A
#
# COMPACT_ATOMS: atom_id res chain seq x y z
N MET A 1 -9.90 -45.58 0.38
CA MET A 1 -10.56 -44.27 0.20
C MET A 1 -9.76 -43.17 0.93
N LEU A 2 -8.49 -42.94 0.53
CA LEU A 2 -7.59 -41.98 1.17
C LEU A 2 -6.34 -41.68 0.31
N ARG A 3 -6.52 -41.62 -1.02
CA ARG A 3 -5.42 -41.34 -1.97
C ARG A 3 -5.74 -40.28 -3.04
N GLN A 4 -6.86 -39.56 -2.89
CA GLN A 4 -7.25 -38.49 -3.83
C GLN A 4 -7.20 -37.07 -3.24
N PHE A 5 -6.95 -36.89 -1.95
CA PHE A 5 -6.97 -35.55 -1.31
C PHE A 5 -5.62 -34.80 -1.31
N LEU A 6 -4.52 -35.42 -1.74
CA LEU A 6 -3.18 -34.81 -1.66
C LEU A 6 -2.64 -34.24 -2.99
N TYR A 7 -3.36 -34.41 -4.10
CA TYR A 7 -2.94 -33.88 -5.40
C TYR A 7 -3.62 -32.56 -5.81
N GLY A 8 -4.66 -32.13 -5.08
CA GLY A 8 -5.40 -30.90 -5.38
C GLY A 8 -4.76 -29.59 -4.90
N VAL A 9 -3.78 -29.65 -4.00
CA VAL A 9 -3.17 -28.44 -3.39
C VAL A 9 -1.80 -28.10 -3.98
N ILE A 10 -1.21 -29.00 -4.77
CA ILE A 10 0.19 -28.85 -5.25
C ILE A 10 0.28 -28.22 -6.65
N PHE A 11 -0.82 -28.11 -7.39
CA PHE A 11 -0.77 -27.62 -8.78
C PHE A 11 -1.05 -26.13 -8.97
N ALA A 12 -1.58 -25.42 -7.97
CA ALA A 12 -1.79 -23.97 -8.06
C ALA A 12 -0.47 -23.18 -7.93
N ASP A 13 0.53 -23.70 -7.21
CA ASP A 13 1.74 -22.94 -6.85
C ASP A 13 2.80 -22.83 -7.96
N ARG A 14 2.72 -23.62 -9.04
CA ARG A 14 3.75 -23.60 -10.10
C ARG A 14 3.55 -22.50 -11.15
N ILE A 15 2.34 -21.98 -11.32
CA ILE A 15 2.06 -20.91 -12.30
C ILE A 15 2.45 -19.54 -11.71
N TYR A 16 2.37 -19.36 -10.39
CA TYR A 16 2.72 -18.10 -9.72
C TYR A 16 4.23 -17.81 -9.65
N LEU A 17 5.09 -18.82 -9.81
CA LEU A 17 6.55 -18.65 -9.66
C LEU A 17 7.25 -18.06 -10.88
N ILE A 18 6.66 -18.15 -12.08
CA ILE A 18 7.29 -17.66 -13.32
C ILE A 18 6.98 -16.17 -13.55
N ALA A 19 5.86 -15.65 -13.06
CA ALA A 19 5.37 -14.30 -13.35
C ALA A 19 5.97 -13.17 -12.48
N LEU A 20 6.87 -13.47 -11.53
CA LEU A 20 7.40 -12.50 -10.55
C LEU A 20 8.91 -12.25 -10.66
N TRP A 21 9.57 -12.85 -11.65
CA TRP A 21 11.01 -12.68 -11.85
C TRP A 21 11.27 -11.52 -12.81
N SER A 22 11.16 -10.29 -12.30
CA SER A 22 11.68 -9.11 -12.99
C SER A 22 13.11 -8.82 -12.49
N PRO A 23 14.13 -8.80 -13.37
CA PRO A 23 15.53 -8.58 -12.98
C PRO A 23 15.83 -7.13 -12.56
N ASN A 24 14.92 -6.18 -12.79
CA ASN A 24 15.10 -4.75 -12.48
C ASN A 24 14.33 -4.26 -11.24
N CYS A 25 13.79 -5.16 -10.43
CA CYS A 25 13.09 -4.73 -9.21
C CYS A 25 14.06 -4.55 -8.03
N LEU A 26 13.88 -3.43 -7.33
CA LEU A 26 14.58 -3.12 -6.09
C LEU A 26 14.43 -4.28 -5.11
N LYS A 27 15.54 -4.93 -4.79
CA LYS A 27 15.59 -6.00 -3.79
C LYS A 27 15.54 -5.36 -2.41
N MET A 28 14.32 -5.18 -1.90
CA MET A 28 14.16 -4.88 -0.48
C MET A 28 14.76 -6.02 0.35
N LYS A 29 15.52 -5.66 1.37
CA LYS A 29 16.16 -6.63 2.24
C LYS A 29 15.09 -7.39 3.04
N ALA A 30 15.30 -8.69 3.22
CA ALA A 30 14.33 -9.58 3.85
C ALA A 30 13.92 -9.14 5.27
N HIS A 31 14.77 -8.39 5.96
CA HIS A 31 14.57 -7.93 7.33
C HIS A 31 13.47 -6.87 7.50
N PHE A 32 13.01 -6.22 6.42
CA PHE A 32 11.87 -5.31 6.51
C PHE A 32 10.56 -6.06 6.81
N PHE A 33 10.51 -7.36 6.50
CA PHE A 33 9.27 -8.11 6.54
C PHE A 33 9.33 -9.27 7.51
N LYS A 34 8.23 -9.51 8.22
CA LYS A 34 8.09 -10.69 9.05
C LYS A 34 7.96 -11.94 8.20
N LEU A 35 9.03 -12.74 8.20
CA LEU A 35 9.12 -13.98 7.45
C LEU A 35 8.59 -15.17 8.26
N ARG A 36 8.02 -16.15 7.55
CA ARG A 36 7.61 -17.44 8.13
C ARG A 36 8.82 -18.20 8.64
N LYS A 37 8.72 -18.76 9.84
CA LYS A 37 9.76 -19.65 10.36
C LYS A 37 9.65 -21.01 9.67
N PRO A 38 10.77 -21.68 9.37
CA PRO A 38 10.73 -23.07 8.90
C PRO A 38 9.92 -23.93 9.87
N PHE A 39 9.07 -24.81 9.34
CA PHE A 39 8.24 -25.74 10.10
C PHE A 39 7.19 -25.11 11.05
N GLU A 40 6.90 -23.81 10.91
CA GLU A 40 5.81 -23.17 11.64
C GLU A 40 4.46 -23.59 11.05
N LEU A 41 3.71 -24.44 11.77
CA LEU A 41 2.44 -25.01 11.32
C LEU A 41 1.32 -23.96 11.21
N PHE A 42 1.29 -23.00 12.13
CA PHE A 42 0.27 -21.96 12.22
C PHE A 42 0.90 -20.56 12.17
N PRO A 43 1.39 -20.11 11.00
CA PRO A 43 1.92 -18.76 10.88
C PRO A 43 0.80 -17.72 11.03
N HIS A 44 1.17 -16.51 11.44
CA HIS A 44 0.21 -15.40 11.44
C HIS A 44 -0.33 -15.18 10.02
N PRO A 45 -1.61 -14.80 9.84
CA PRO A 45 -2.21 -14.62 8.52
C PRO A 45 -1.47 -13.63 7.62
N TYR A 46 -0.65 -12.74 8.18
CA TYR A 46 0.14 -11.73 7.46
C TYR A 46 1.61 -12.09 7.29
N THR A 47 2.06 -13.23 7.81
CA THR A 47 3.44 -13.66 7.60
C THR A 47 3.68 -13.96 6.13
N ILE A 48 4.85 -13.55 5.62
CA ILE A 48 5.22 -13.76 4.21
C ILE A 48 6.25 -14.88 4.05
N GLY A 49 6.29 -15.47 2.85
CA GLY A 49 7.18 -16.57 2.50
C GLY A 49 6.48 -17.93 2.46
N ASN A 50 7.21 -18.94 1.99
CA ASN A 50 6.71 -20.31 1.88
C ASN A 50 7.27 -21.20 3.01
N LEU A 51 6.87 -22.47 3.05
CA LEU A 51 7.40 -23.47 3.97
C LEU A 51 8.79 -24.01 3.54
N PHE A 52 9.11 -23.99 2.23
CA PHE A 52 10.31 -24.61 1.63
C PHE A 52 11.02 -23.75 0.55
N GLY A 53 12.38 -23.74 0.53
CA GLY A 53 13.25 -22.95 -0.39
C GLY A 53 14.03 -21.71 0.16
N PRO A 54 14.89 -21.07 -0.65
CA PRO A 54 15.62 -19.84 -0.30
C PRO A 54 14.82 -18.56 -0.63
N TRP A 55 13.57 -18.46 -0.17
CA TRP A 55 12.65 -17.37 -0.52
C TRP A 55 13.00 -16.01 0.10
N ARG A 56 13.88 -15.98 1.11
CA ARG A 56 14.28 -14.74 1.79
C ARG A 56 14.83 -13.68 0.84
N LYS A 57 15.44 -14.10 -0.28
CA LYS A 57 16.00 -13.19 -1.30
C LYS A 57 14.93 -12.41 -2.08
N ASN A 58 13.68 -12.89 -2.07
CA ASN A 58 12.55 -12.32 -2.81
C ASN A 58 11.41 -11.93 -1.85
N ALA A 59 11.77 -11.42 -0.67
CA ALA A 59 10.79 -11.06 0.37
C ALA A 59 9.79 -10.01 -0.13
N ASP A 60 10.24 -9.10 -0.98
CA ASP A 60 9.41 -8.13 -1.70
C ASP A 60 8.33 -8.82 -2.56
N ASN A 61 8.70 -9.82 -3.37
CA ASN A 61 7.75 -10.58 -4.17
C ASN A 61 6.71 -11.30 -3.30
N HIS A 62 7.15 -11.87 -2.18
CA HIS A 62 6.24 -12.53 -1.25
C HIS A 62 5.30 -11.53 -0.54
N PHE A 63 5.76 -10.31 -0.29
CA PHE A 63 4.89 -9.25 0.23
C PHE A 63 3.79 -8.89 -0.78
N ILE A 64 4.12 -8.75 -2.07
CA ILE A 64 3.15 -8.45 -3.13
C ILE A 64 2.19 -9.61 -3.37
N LEU A 65 2.70 -10.84 -3.44
CA LEU A 65 1.87 -12.04 -3.55
C LEU A 65 0.86 -12.12 -2.42
N LYS A 66 1.32 -11.87 -1.19
CA LYS A 66 0.44 -11.91 -0.04
C LYS A 66 -0.60 -10.81 -0.12
N LEU A 67 -0.20 -9.58 -0.48
CA LEU A 67 -1.10 -8.44 -0.65
C LEU A 67 -2.27 -8.72 -1.61
N GLN A 68 -2.05 -9.48 -2.69
CA GLN A 68 -3.11 -9.87 -3.63
C GLN A 68 -4.24 -10.68 -2.98
N SER A 69 -3.94 -11.42 -1.91
CA SER A 69 -4.89 -12.24 -1.15
C SER A 69 -5.52 -11.50 0.04
N ILE A 70 -5.03 -10.31 0.38
CA ILE A 70 -5.52 -9.52 1.52
C ILE A 70 -6.66 -8.61 1.04
N PRO A 71 -7.81 -8.61 1.72
CA PRO A 71 -8.90 -7.68 1.40
C PRO A 71 -8.54 -6.26 1.86
N GLU A 72 -9.11 -5.23 1.22
CA GLU A 72 -8.67 -3.84 1.40
C GLU A 72 -8.84 -3.34 2.85
N GLU A 73 -9.86 -3.83 3.54
CA GLU A 73 -10.15 -3.54 4.94
C GLU A 73 -9.04 -4.02 5.89
N LYS A 74 -8.17 -4.91 5.41
CA LYS A 74 -7.05 -5.50 6.16
C LYS A 74 -5.68 -4.93 5.78
N TYR A 75 -5.64 -3.92 4.91
CA TYR A 75 -4.37 -3.28 4.50
C TYR A 75 -3.64 -2.62 5.67
N VAL A 76 -4.38 -1.99 6.59
CA VAL A 76 -3.80 -1.34 7.77
C VAL A 76 -3.11 -2.37 8.66
N GLU A 77 -3.79 -3.46 9.00
CA GLU A 77 -3.25 -4.50 9.87
C GLU A 77 -2.09 -5.24 9.20
N TYR A 78 -2.19 -5.50 7.89
CA TYR A 78 -1.10 -6.10 7.10
C TYR A 78 0.14 -5.22 7.10
N TYR A 79 0.00 -3.92 6.80
CA TYR A 79 1.10 -2.95 6.83
C TYR A 79 1.71 -2.84 8.23
N ASN A 80 0.88 -2.66 9.26
CA ASN A 80 1.35 -2.51 10.64
C ASN A 80 2.05 -3.77 11.16
N TYR A 81 1.64 -4.97 10.72
CA TYR A 81 2.30 -6.21 11.09
C TYR A 81 3.78 -6.22 10.67
N HIS A 82 4.06 -5.78 9.44
CA HIS A 82 5.44 -5.69 8.94
C HIS A 82 6.20 -4.51 9.53
N LEU A 83 5.56 -3.34 9.68
CA LEU A 83 6.16 -2.17 10.32
C LEU A 83 6.56 -2.47 11.78
N ASN A 84 5.68 -3.09 12.55
CA ASN A 84 5.97 -3.42 13.95
C ASN A 84 7.14 -4.40 14.07
N HIS A 85 7.28 -5.33 13.11
CA HIS A 85 8.44 -6.20 13.05
C HIS A 85 9.72 -5.44 12.74
N SER A 86 9.72 -4.56 11.72
CA SER A 86 10.92 -3.80 11.36
C SER A 86 11.36 -2.84 12.47
N LEU A 87 10.41 -2.29 13.23
CA LEU A 87 10.68 -1.46 14.40
C LEU A 87 11.26 -2.29 15.56
N LYS A 88 10.66 -3.45 15.86
CA LYS A 88 11.12 -4.33 16.95
C LYS A 88 12.54 -4.85 16.71
N ASP A 89 12.87 -5.13 15.45
CA ASP A 89 14.18 -5.64 15.05
C ASP A 89 15.18 -4.49 14.77
N ASN A 90 14.86 -3.24 15.13
CA ASN A 90 15.65 -2.02 14.90
C ASN A 90 16.19 -1.91 13.46
N THR A 91 15.43 -2.44 12.52
CA THR A 91 15.85 -2.58 11.13
C THR A 91 15.55 -1.32 10.32
N ALA A 92 14.45 -0.64 10.65
CA ALA A 92 14.03 0.58 9.98
C ALA A 92 13.23 1.48 10.91
N THR A 93 13.32 2.80 10.69
CA THR A 93 12.38 3.76 11.26
C THR A 93 11.04 3.68 10.51
N LYS A 94 9.97 4.28 11.07
CA LYS A 94 8.66 4.34 10.40
C LYS A 94 8.76 4.98 9.01
N GLU A 95 9.56 6.04 8.89
CA GLU A 95 9.78 6.75 7.64
C GLU A 95 10.50 5.89 6.61
N VAL A 96 11.60 5.24 7.02
CA VAL A 96 12.38 4.38 6.11
C VAL A 96 11.51 3.22 5.63
N PHE A 97 10.77 2.58 6.54
CA PHE A 97 9.83 1.52 6.16
C PHE A 97 8.78 2.02 5.17
N PHE A 98 8.15 3.17 5.43
CA PHE A 98 7.15 3.73 4.52
C PHE A 98 7.73 4.05 3.14
N LYS A 99 8.91 4.67 3.06
CA LYS A 99 9.60 4.98 1.79
C LYS A 99 9.87 3.73 0.97
N GLU A 100 10.35 2.68 1.60
CA GLU A 100 10.65 1.42 0.92
C GLU A 100 9.38 0.74 0.40
N ILE A 101 8.31 0.70 1.20
CA ILE A 101 7.02 0.15 0.76
C ILE A 101 6.43 0.97 -0.38
N TRP A 102 6.49 2.31 -0.30
CA TRP A 102 6.04 3.19 -1.36
C TRP A 102 6.75 2.89 -2.68
N LEU A 103 8.07 2.87 -2.65
CA LEU A 103 8.92 2.62 -3.81
C LEU A 103 8.70 1.22 -4.40
N LEU A 104 8.53 0.20 -3.55
CA LEU A 104 8.17 -1.16 -3.99
C LEU A 104 6.85 -1.15 -4.76
N ILE A 105 5.80 -0.53 -4.22
CA ILE A 105 4.48 -0.51 -4.84
C ILE A 105 4.52 0.27 -6.15
N GLU A 106 5.15 1.44 -6.17
CA GLU A 106 5.31 2.26 -7.37
C GLU A 106 6.06 1.51 -8.48
N THR A 107 7.19 0.87 -8.14
CA THR A 107 7.97 0.06 -9.08
C THR A 107 7.14 -1.07 -9.68
N ARG A 108 6.33 -1.75 -8.85
CA ARG A 108 5.48 -2.87 -9.30
C ARG A 108 4.32 -2.40 -10.16
N ILE A 109 3.70 -1.27 -9.83
CA ILE A 109 2.69 -0.63 -10.67
C ILE A 109 3.28 -0.34 -12.05
N GLY A 110 4.46 0.29 -12.11
CA GLY A 110 5.15 0.56 -13.37
C GLY A 110 5.49 -0.71 -14.15
N TYR A 111 5.91 -1.79 -13.48
CA TYR A 111 6.16 -3.08 -14.12
C TYR A 111 4.91 -3.66 -14.80
N PHE A 112 3.78 -3.73 -14.08
CA PHE A 112 2.54 -4.30 -14.65
C PHE A 112 1.89 -3.40 -15.70
N GLN A 113 2.05 -2.07 -15.61
CA GLN A 113 1.56 -1.13 -16.64
C GLN A 113 2.29 -1.29 -17.98
N ASN A 114 3.58 -1.58 -17.94
CA ASN A 114 4.40 -1.72 -19.15
C ASN A 114 4.45 -3.16 -19.68
N ARG A 115 3.70 -4.08 -19.08
CA ARG A 115 3.67 -5.49 -19.48
C ARG A 115 2.81 -5.67 -20.73
N ASN A 116 3.20 -6.61 -21.59
CA ASN A 116 2.53 -6.87 -22.86
C ASN A 116 1.03 -7.22 -22.65
N PRO A 117 0.09 -6.45 -23.23
CA PRO A 117 -1.34 -6.69 -23.07
C PRO A 117 -1.86 -7.95 -23.79
N TYR A 118 -1.09 -8.52 -24.72
CA TYR A 118 -1.49 -9.71 -25.48
C TYR A 118 -0.94 -11.02 -24.87
N GLY A 119 -0.39 -10.96 -23.66
CA GLY A 119 0.11 -12.13 -22.95
C GLY A 119 -1.03 -12.97 -22.35
N SER A 120 -0.82 -14.28 -22.23
CA SER A 120 -1.74 -15.21 -21.56
C SER A 120 -1.98 -14.92 -20.07
N THR A 121 -1.18 -14.03 -19.47
CA THR A 121 -1.26 -13.60 -18.06
C THR A 121 -1.90 -12.23 -17.87
N HIS A 122 -2.39 -11.61 -18.96
CA HIS A 122 -2.88 -10.23 -18.95
C HIS A 122 -3.99 -9.96 -17.92
N GLU A 123 -4.97 -10.85 -17.79
CA GLU A 123 -6.04 -10.70 -16.80
C GLU A 123 -5.52 -10.71 -15.36
N GLN A 124 -4.54 -11.58 -15.08
CA GLN A 124 -3.89 -11.66 -13.76
C GLN A 124 -3.05 -10.41 -13.48
N ASP A 125 -2.40 -9.86 -14.51
CA ASP A 125 -1.64 -8.62 -14.44
C ASP A 125 -2.56 -7.43 -14.13
N ILE A 126 -3.74 -7.35 -14.77
CA ILE A 126 -4.76 -6.32 -14.48
C ILE A 126 -5.24 -6.45 -13.03
N ASN A 127 -5.58 -7.65 -12.59
CA ASN A 127 -6.03 -7.88 -11.21
C ASN A 127 -4.95 -7.49 -10.19
N THR A 128 -3.70 -7.83 -10.47
CA THR A 128 -2.56 -7.42 -9.65
C THR A 128 -2.41 -5.91 -9.62
N LEU A 129 -2.47 -5.25 -10.79
CA LEU A 129 -2.38 -3.81 -10.91
C LEU A 129 -3.47 -3.09 -10.11
N ASN A 130 -4.70 -3.61 -10.15
CA ASN A 130 -5.82 -3.07 -9.36
C ASN A 130 -5.58 -3.18 -7.86
N ARG A 131 -5.09 -4.34 -7.38
CA ARG A 131 -4.71 -4.53 -5.97
C ARG A 131 -3.57 -3.61 -5.54
N LEU A 132 -2.56 -3.42 -6.39
CA LEU A 132 -1.46 -2.50 -6.11
C LEU A 132 -1.93 -1.04 -6.04
N ARG A 133 -2.82 -0.62 -6.95
CA ARG A 133 -3.42 0.73 -6.92
C ARG A 133 -4.29 0.95 -5.68
N ALA A 134 -5.06 -0.05 -5.26
CA ALA A 134 -5.84 0.02 -4.02
C ALA A 134 -4.91 0.18 -2.81
N PHE A 135 -3.84 -0.61 -2.74
CA PHE A 135 -2.87 -0.48 -1.66
C PHE A 135 -2.12 0.87 -1.72
N GLN A 136 -1.81 1.39 -2.91
CA GLN A 136 -1.23 2.72 -3.07
C GLN A 136 -2.16 3.81 -2.53
N LYS A 137 -3.48 3.73 -2.78
CA LYS A 137 -4.46 4.65 -2.18
C LYS A 137 -4.44 4.59 -0.65
N PHE A 138 -4.33 3.39 -0.09
CA PHE A 138 -4.11 3.22 1.35
C PHE A 138 -2.80 3.88 1.82
N LEU A 139 -1.67 3.69 1.12
CA LEU A 139 -0.42 4.34 1.50
C LEU A 139 -0.54 5.88 1.46
N ILE A 140 -1.26 6.42 0.48
CA ILE A 140 -1.56 7.85 0.39
C ILE A 140 -2.34 8.33 1.62
N SER A 141 -3.30 7.55 2.12
CA SER A 141 -4.13 7.96 3.27
C SER A 141 -3.35 8.00 4.59
N ILE A 142 -2.25 7.27 4.69
CA ILE A 142 -1.37 7.25 5.88
C ILE A 142 -0.06 8.04 5.70
N ASP A 143 0.16 8.65 4.52
CA ASP A 143 1.39 9.36 4.19
C ASP A 143 1.57 10.62 5.05
N LYS A 144 2.60 10.61 5.89
CA LYS A 144 3.02 11.78 6.69
C LYS A 144 4.28 12.46 6.15
N TRP A 145 4.92 11.85 5.16
CA TRP A 145 6.23 12.26 4.64
C TRP A 145 6.14 12.87 3.24
N ASN A 146 4.94 12.89 2.66
CA ASN A 146 4.63 13.53 1.39
C ASN A 146 5.49 12.99 0.24
N LEU A 147 5.59 11.66 0.14
CA LEU A 147 6.39 10.97 -0.87
C LEU A 147 5.76 11.00 -2.27
N ARG A 148 4.53 11.49 -2.37
CA ARG A 148 3.82 11.66 -3.63
C ARG A 148 4.56 12.65 -4.56
N PRO A 149 4.46 12.48 -5.90
CA PRO A 149 4.99 13.46 -6.83
C PRO A 149 4.53 14.87 -6.48
N LEU A 150 5.48 15.81 -6.38
CA LEU A 150 5.25 17.15 -5.85
C LEU A 150 4.11 17.87 -6.58
N ALA A 151 3.97 17.66 -7.90
CA ALA A 151 2.89 18.23 -8.70
C ALA A 151 1.49 17.83 -8.18
N ASN A 152 1.27 16.56 -7.84
CA ASN A 152 -0.01 16.10 -7.31
C ASN A 152 -0.29 16.67 -5.92
N VAL A 153 0.75 16.87 -5.12
CA VAL A 153 0.65 17.48 -3.79
C VAL A 153 0.32 18.96 -3.91
N ILE A 154 0.97 19.68 -4.82
CA ILE A 154 0.72 21.10 -5.07
C ILE A 154 -0.73 21.29 -5.48
N THR A 155 -1.22 20.57 -6.49
CA THR A 155 -2.60 20.72 -6.96
C THR A 155 -3.64 20.45 -5.86
N GLU A 156 -3.45 19.39 -5.05
CA GLU A 156 -4.40 19.12 -3.95
C GLU A 156 -4.32 20.18 -2.85
N LYS A 157 -3.11 20.64 -2.51
CA LYS A 157 -2.94 21.71 -1.51
C LYS A 157 -3.53 23.03 -2.00
N ASP A 158 -3.35 23.38 -3.28
CA ASP A 158 -3.92 24.58 -3.88
C ASP A 158 -5.45 24.54 -3.85
N ARG A 159 -6.06 23.37 -4.11
CA ARG A 159 -7.51 23.17 -3.97
C ARG A 159 -7.98 23.40 -2.54
N ILE A 160 -7.29 22.85 -1.55
CA ILE A 160 -7.61 23.04 -0.12
C ILE A 160 -7.45 24.51 0.28
N ILE A 161 -6.40 25.19 -0.20
CA ILE A 161 -6.18 26.62 0.03
C ILE A 161 -7.35 27.44 -0.54
N GLN A 162 -7.80 27.13 -1.75
CA GLN A 162 -8.96 27.79 -2.36
C GLN A 162 -10.23 27.58 -1.53
N GLU A 163 -10.53 26.34 -1.12
CA GLU A 163 -11.71 26.03 -0.30
C GLU A 163 -11.68 26.74 1.06
N LEU A 164 -10.52 26.76 1.73
CA LEU A 164 -10.35 27.44 3.02
C LEU A 164 -10.42 28.96 2.89
N THR A 165 -9.89 29.52 1.80
CA THR A 165 -9.94 30.96 1.53
C THR A 165 -11.39 31.40 1.30
N ALA A 166 -12.14 30.66 0.49
CA ALA A 166 -13.56 30.94 0.26
C ALA A 166 -14.39 30.87 1.55
N LYS A 167 -14.14 29.88 2.41
CA LYS A 167 -14.79 29.80 3.74
C LYS A 167 -14.43 30.96 4.64
N ASN A 168 -13.16 31.38 4.66
CA ASN A 168 -12.74 32.54 5.45
C ASN A 168 -13.39 33.84 4.97
N GLU A 169 -13.53 34.02 3.65
CA GLU A 169 -14.25 35.17 3.09
C GLU A 169 -15.74 35.14 3.47
N GLN A 170 -16.39 33.98 3.33
CA GLN A 170 -17.79 33.82 3.72
C GLN A 170 -18.00 34.11 5.22
N LEU A 171 -17.14 33.57 6.09
CA LEU A 171 -17.21 33.80 7.53
C LEU A 171 -16.97 35.28 7.89
N LYS A 172 -16.04 35.95 7.21
CA LYS A 172 -15.83 37.40 7.38
C LYS A 172 -17.06 38.20 6.98
N MET A 173 -17.68 37.89 5.84
CA MET A 173 -18.91 38.55 5.41
C MET A 173 -20.05 38.37 6.42
N GLN A 174 -20.21 37.17 6.97
CA GLN A 174 -21.20 36.89 8.02
C GLN A 174 -20.93 37.69 9.30
N LEU A 175 -19.66 37.81 9.69
CA LEU A 175 -19.26 38.58 10.87
C LEU A 175 -19.52 40.08 10.70
N ASP A 176 -19.20 40.63 9.51
CA ASP A 176 -19.44 42.02 9.16
C ASP A 176 -20.93 42.37 9.09
N GLU A 177 -21.76 41.42 8.64
CA GLU A 177 -23.21 41.57 8.63
C GLU A 177 -23.77 41.62 10.07
N LEU A 178 -23.39 40.67 10.92
CA LEU A 178 -23.83 40.61 12.31
C LEU A 178 -23.41 41.85 13.10
N THR A 179 -22.17 42.31 12.94
CA THR A 179 -21.71 43.55 13.61
C THR A 179 -22.49 44.78 13.17
N LYS A 180 -22.88 44.89 11.89
CA LYS A 180 -23.77 45.98 11.43
C LYS A 180 -25.14 45.93 12.09
N TYR A 181 -25.71 44.74 12.29
CA TYR A 181 -26.98 44.58 12.99
C TYR A 181 -26.87 44.92 14.48
N GLU A 182 -25.81 44.49 15.17
CA GLU A 182 -25.59 44.86 16.58
C GLU A 182 -25.44 46.36 16.78
N VAL A 183 -24.69 47.03 15.89
CA VAL A 183 -24.52 48.49 15.96
C VAL A 183 -25.85 49.21 15.72
N LYS A 184 -26.68 48.77 14.78
CA LYS A 184 -28.03 49.34 14.56
C LYS A 184 -28.95 49.18 15.77
N GLN A 185 -28.88 48.05 16.48
CA GLN A 185 -29.70 47.83 17.67
C GLN A 185 -29.29 48.68 18.88
N LYS A 186 -28.00 49.06 19.00
CA LYS A 186 -27.52 49.92 20.10
C LYS A 186 -27.83 51.41 19.95
N ILE A 187 -28.19 51.85 18.74
CA ILE A 187 -28.49 53.27 18.42
C ILE A 187 -30.00 53.55 18.47
N SER A 188 -30.83 52.51 18.46
CA SER A 188 -32.29 52.58 18.64
C SER A 188 -32.69 52.43 20.10
#